data_AF-A0A7C6ANF1-F1
#
_entry.id   AF-A0A7C6ANF1-F1
#
_cell.length_a   1.000
_cell.length_b   1.000
_cell.length_c   1.000
_cell.angle_alpha   90.00
_cell.angle_beta   90.00
_cell.angle_gamma   90.00
#
_symmetry.space_group_name_H-M   'P 1'
#
loop_
_entity.id
_entity.type
_entity.pdbx_description
1 polymer ?
#
loop_
_entity_poly.entity_id
_entity_poly.type
_entity_poly.pdbx_seq_one_letter_code
_entity_poly.pdbx_strand_id
1 'polypeptide(L)'
;NKQAHAILESAFDVAPLFNGTIQSIGPRYCPSIETKLVTFKDKESHHLFIEPEGVNTHEYYVNGFSSSLPWNIQYEALRNIPGLENVKLFRPGYAIEYDYFDPTQLLPSLETKLIDSLFFAGQINGTTGYEEAAAQGLMAGINAVQKINNAEPIVLKRDEAYIGVLIDDLVTKGVDEPYRMFTSRAEYRILLRQDNADQRLTPLGYRLGLATKERYDLLQTKLQFTEQLVQFIKDYSVEPEQVNALLEQNQSSPLKQKVKLRDVLSRPQVNINALVALIKPMNNLVNAMPEEIRFHVLEQAEIAIKYAGYIEREQMMADKINKFENLKIPEHFDYHKLNSLSTEAREKLSKIKPSSIGQASRIPGVSPSDIHILLVYLGR
;
A
#
# COMPACT_ATOMS: atom_id res chain seq x y z
N ASN A 1 -15.63 -2.06 -27.22
CA ASN A 1 -16.09 -1.33 -28.41
C ASN A 1 -17.61 -1.47 -28.48
N LYS A 2 -18.31 -0.70 -29.32
CA LYS A 2 -19.79 -0.68 -29.31
C LYS A 2 -20.43 -2.05 -29.56
N GLN A 3 -19.89 -2.85 -30.48
CA GLN A 3 -20.44 -4.17 -30.80
C GLN A 3 -20.32 -5.14 -29.63
N ALA A 4 -19.13 -5.23 -29.01
CA ALA A 4 -18.94 -6.06 -27.81
C ALA A 4 -19.80 -5.58 -26.63
N HIS A 5 -19.98 -4.26 -26.47
CA HIS A 5 -20.87 -3.72 -25.43
C HIS A 5 -22.32 -4.19 -25.66
N ALA A 6 -22.85 -4.06 -26.87
CA ALA A 6 -24.21 -4.48 -27.21
C ALA A 6 -24.45 -5.99 -26.95
N ILE A 7 -23.47 -6.84 -27.26
CA ILE A 7 -23.55 -8.29 -26.99
C ILE A 7 -23.64 -8.54 -25.49
N LEU A 8 -22.78 -7.90 -24.69
CA LEU A 8 -22.78 -8.06 -23.23
C LEU A 8 -24.09 -7.53 -22.61
N GLU A 9 -24.54 -6.35 -23.05
CA GLU A 9 -25.78 -5.69 -22.58
C GLU A 9 -27.02 -6.53 -22.87
N SER A 10 -27.04 -7.30 -23.96
CA SER A 10 -28.17 -8.17 -24.32
C SER A 10 -28.47 -9.27 -23.29
N ALA A 11 -27.54 -9.55 -22.39
CA ALA A 11 -27.63 -10.63 -21.41
C ALA A 11 -27.55 -10.16 -19.95
N PHE A 12 -27.72 -8.86 -19.67
CA PHE A 12 -27.68 -8.35 -18.30
C PHE A 12 -28.79 -8.93 -17.42
N ASP A 13 -29.97 -9.17 -17.97
CA ASP A 13 -31.12 -9.73 -17.22
C ASP A 13 -30.87 -11.15 -16.69
N VAL A 14 -29.89 -11.87 -17.27
CA VAL A 14 -29.53 -13.23 -16.86
C VAL A 14 -28.18 -13.31 -16.14
N ALA A 15 -27.48 -12.18 -15.95
CA ALA A 15 -26.24 -12.15 -15.19
C ALA A 15 -26.53 -12.40 -13.70
N PRO A 16 -25.84 -13.34 -13.03
CA PRO A 16 -26.03 -13.62 -11.61
C PRO A 16 -25.91 -12.38 -10.70
N LEU A 17 -25.06 -11.41 -11.09
CA LEU A 17 -24.86 -10.14 -10.38
C LEU A 17 -26.06 -9.16 -10.51
N PHE A 18 -26.91 -9.31 -11.53
CA PHE A 18 -28.03 -8.39 -11.79
C PHE A 18 -29.40 -9.03 -11.56
N ASN A 19 -29.52 -10.35 -11.69
CA ASN A 19 -30.78 -11.07 -11.53
C ASN A 19 -31.10 -11.45 -10.07
N GLY A 20 -30.25 -11.04 -9.12
CA GLY A 20 -30.42 -11.30 -7.69
C GLY A 20 -29.98 -12.68 -7.21
N THR A 21 -29.33 -13.49 -8.07
CA THR A 21 -28.74 -14.78 -7.66
C THR A 21 -27.55 -14.56 -6.72
N ILE A 22 -26.70 -13.60 -7.04
CA ILE A 22 -25.63 -13.13 -6.15
C ILE A 22 -26.19 -11.93 -5.38
N GLN A 23 -26.19 -12.05 -4.04
CA GLN A 23 -26.66 -10.98 -3.15
C GLN A 23 -25.51 -10.16 -2.57
N SER A 24 -24.28 -10.68 -2.67
CA SER A 24 -23.07 -9.98 -2.24
C SER A 24 -22.73 -8.79 -3.14
N ILE A 25 -22.12 -7.77 -2.52
CA ILE A 25 -21.64 -6.58 -3.21
C ILE A 25 -20.25 -6.88 -3.77
N GLY A 26 -20.12 -6.84 -5.10
CA GLY A 26 -18.82 -6.96 -5.77
C GLY A 26 -17.91 -5.74 -5.53
N PRO A 27 -16.60 -5.86 -5.79
CA PRO A 27 -15.66 -4.77 -5.55
C PRO A 27 -15.90 -3.60 -6.52
N ARG A 28 -16.11 -2.38 -6.00
CA ARG A 28 -16.32 -1.13 -6.76
C ARG A 28 -15.16 -0.79 -7.69
N TYR A 29 -13.94 -1.16 -7.32
CA TYR A 29 -12.71 -0.76 -8.04
C TYR A 29 -12.23 -1.77 -9.08
N CYS A 30 -12.63 -3.03 -8.96
CA CYS A 30 -12.43 -4.03 -10.00
C CYS A 30 -13.76 -4.70 -10.37
N PRO A 31 -14.74 -3.90 -10.83
CA PRO A 31 -16.05 -4.42 -11.16
C PRO A 31 -15.95 -5.33 -12.39
N SER A 32 -16.89 -6.26 -12.49
CA SER A 32 -17.08 -7.06 -13.70
C SER A 32 -17.32 -6.17 -14.92
N ILE A 33 -17.04 -6.66 -16.13
CA ILE A 33 -17.24 -5.91 -17.37
C ILE A 33 -18.70 -5.46 -17.52
N GLU A 34 -19.64 -6.32 -17.13
CA GLU A 34 -21.06 -5.98 -17.13
C GLU A 34 -21.40 -4.85 -16.14
N THR A 35 -20.78 -4.82 -14.95
CA THR A 35 -20.92 -3.71 -13.99
C THR A 35 -20.27 -2.41 -14.50
N LYS A 36 -19.13 -2.50 -15.20
CA LYS A 36 -18.47 -1.32 -15.82
C LYS A 36 -19.36 -0.67 -16.87
N LEU A 37 -20.01 -1.46 -17.73
CA LEU A 37 -20.90 -0.96 -18.77
C LEU A 37 -22.12 -0.23 -18.18
N VAL A 38 -22.68 -0.74 -17.07
CA VAL A 38 -23.79 -0.06 -16.37
C VAL A 38 -23.33 1.22 -15.66
N THR A 39 -22.13 1.21 -15.06
CA THR A 39 -21.62 2.35 -14.28
C THR A 39 -21.10 3.48 -15.17
N PHE A 40 -20.48 3.13 -16.30
CA PHE A 40 -19.79 4.05 -17.21
C PHE A 40 -20.41 4.00 -18.61
N LYS A 41 -21.73 4.16 -18.71
CA LYS A 41 -22.51 4.06 -19.97
C LYS A 41 -21.99 4.97 -21.09
N ASP A 42 -21.44 6.12 -20.76
CA ASP A 42 -20.92 7.09 -21.73
C ASP A 42 -19.58 6.66 -22.36
N LYS A 43 -18.93 5.60 -21.85
CA LYS A 43 -17.65 5.12 -22.37
C LYS A 43 -17.85 4.21 -23.59
N GLU A 44 -17.37 4.67 -24.74
CA GLU A 44 -17.43 3.88 -25.99
C GLU A 44 -16.41 2.72 -26.05
N SER A 45 -15.43 2.72 -25.16
CA SER A 45 -14.38 1.70 -25.08
C SER A 45 -13.90 1.47 -23.64
N HIS A 46 -13.43 0.24 -23.41
CA HIS A 46 -12.79 -0.21 -22.17
C HIS A 46 -11.48 -0.88 -22.55
N HIS A 47 -10.41 -0.60 -21.81
CA HIS A 47 -9.11 -1.22 -22.06
C HIS A 47 -9.07 -2.65 -21.51
N LEU A 48 -8.46 -3.53 -22.30
CA LEU A 48 -8.14 -4.90 -21.93
C LEU A 48 -6.64 -5.10 -22.09
N PHE A 49 -6.05 -5.87 -21.17
CA PHE A 49 -4.68 -6.36 -21.31
C PHE A 49 -4.72 -7.86 -21.55
N ILE A 50 -3.95 -8.31 -22.54
CA ILE A 50 -3.81 -9.72 -22.87
C ILE A 50 -2.49 -10.19 -22.27
N GLU A 51 -2.57 -10.89 -21.16
CA GLU A 51 -1.43 -11.22 -20.30
C GLU A 51 -1.10 -12.72 -20.44
N PRO A 52 0.10 -13.11 -20.90
CA PRO A 52 0.49 -14.52 -20.91
C PRO A 52 0.52 -15.10 -19.49
N GLU A 53 -0.09 -16.26 -19.26
CA GLU A 53 -0.07 -16.88 -17.92
C GLU A 53 1.24 -17.63 -17.62
N GLY A 54 2.11 -17.83 -18.61
CA GLY A 54 3.41 -18.45 -18.41
C GLY A 54 4.22 -18.64 -19.70
N VAL A 55 5.49 -19.02 -19.55
CA VAL A 55 6.43 -19.20 -20.68
C VAL A 55 6.11 -20.42 -21.54
N ASN A 56 5.57 -21.48 -20.93
CA ASN A 56 5.33 -22.78 -21.58
C ASN A 56 3.84 -23.14 -21.69
N THR A 57 2.95 -22.15 -21.67
CA THR A 57 1.50 -22.33 -21.85
C THR A 57 0.99 -21.49 -23.01
N HIS A 58 -0.16 -21.89 -23.54
CA HIS A 58 -0.91 -21.10 -24.53
C HIS A 58 -2.09 -20.36 -23.90
N GLU A 59 -2.21 -20.39 -22.56
CA GLU A 59 -3.23 -19.67 -21.80
C GLU A 59 -2.85 -18.19 -21.64
N TYR A 60 -3.83 -17.33 -21.86
CA TYR A 60 -3.72 -15.88 -21.69
C TYR A 60 -4.87 -15.40 -20.82
N TYR A 61 -4.54 -14.55 -19.84
CA TYR A 61 -5.50 -13.85 -19.02
C TYR A 61 -5.98 -12.57 -19.73
N VAL A 62 -7.30 -12.38 -19.82
CA VAL A 62 -7.91 -11.19 -20.42
C VAL A 62 -8.27 -10.20 -19.32
N ASN A 63 -7.24 -9.49 -18.83
CA ASN A 63 -7.41 -8.52 -17.76
C ASN A 63 -8.33 -7.38 -18.19
N GLY A 64 -9.28 -7.02 -17.32
CA GLY A 64 -10.33 -6.07 -17.60
C GLY A 64 -11.67 -6.68 -18.03
N PHE A 65 -11.69 -7.99 -18.33
CA PHE A 65 -12.88 -8.74 -18.79
C PHE A 65 -13.40 -9.77 -17.76
N SER A 66 -13.29 -9.50 -16.45
CA SER A 66 -13.95 -10.33 -15.43
C SER A 66 -15.46 -10.31 -15.64
N SER A 67 -16.13 -11.47 -15.69
CA SER A 67 -17.56 -11.55 -15.99
C SER A 67 -18.24 -12.75 -15.32
N SER A 68 -19.53 -12.60 -15.05
CA SER A 68 -20.44 -13.65 -14.58
C SER A 68 -21.48 -14.05 -15.64
N LEU A 69 -21.43 -13.46 -16.84
CA LEU A 69 -22.39 -13.72 -17.92
C LEU A 69 -22.33 -15.17 -18.44
N PRO A 70 -23.37 -15.68 -19.12
CA PRO A 70 -23.30 -16.97 -19.79
C PRO A 70 -22.09 -17.07 -20.73
N TRP A 71 -21.40 -18.22 -20.72
CA TRP A 71 -20.14 -18.40 -21.44
C TRP A 71 -20.24 -18.11 -22.95
N ASN A 72 -21.40 -18.39 -23.57
CA ASN A 72 -21.64 -18.14 -24.98
C ASN A 72 -21.66 -16.64 -25.29
N ILE A 73 -22.20 -15.81 -24.40
CA ILE A 73 -22.20 -14.35 -24.52
C ILE A 73 -20.79 -13.80 -24.34
N GLN A 74 -20.06 -14.31 -23.34
CA GLN A 74 -18.65 -13.95 -23.16
C GLN A 74 -17.83 -14.26 -24.41
N TYR A 75 -18.01 -15.46 -24.98
CA TYR A 75 -17.32 -15.90 -26.19
C TYR A 75 -17.63 -15.01 -27.40
N GLU A 76 -18.91 -14.72 -27.63
CA GLU A 76 -19.35 -13.87 -28.73
C GLU A 76 -18.80 -12.44 -28.59
N ALA A 77 -18.86 -11.87 -27.38
CA ALA A 77 -18.32 -10.55 -27.11
C ALA A 77 -16.82 -10.47 -27.39
N LEU A 78 -16.04 -11.46 -26.92
CA LEU A 78 -14.59 -11.52 -27.14
C LEU A 78 -14.22 -11.62 -28.63
N ARG A 79 -14.97 -12.39 -29.44
CA ARG A 79 -14.74 -12.49 -30.90
C ARG A 79 -15.01 -11.19 -31.66
N ASN A 80 -15.70 -10.23 -31.04
CA ASN A 80 -15.93 -8.91 -31.61
C ASN A 80 -14.90 -7.87 -31.15
N ILE A 81 -13.85 -8.29 -30.45
CA ILE A 81 -12.74 -7.43 -30.04
C ILE A 81 -11.61 -7.56 -31.07
N PRO A 82 -11.07 -6.45 -31.59
CA PRO A 82 -9.97 -6.47 -32.56
C PRO A 82 -8.79 -7.29 -32.05
N GLY A 83 -8.32 -8.24 -32.87
CA GLY A 83 -7.24 -9.18 -32.55
C GLY A 83 -7.69 -10.47 -31.86
N LEU A 84 -8.97 -10.58 -31.46
CA LEU A 84 -9.56 -11.77 -30.82
C LEU A 84 -10.64 -12.43 -31.69
N GLU A 85 -10.72 -12.11 -32.99
CA GLU A 85 -11.78 -12.55 -33.90
C GLU A 85 -11.91 -14.09 -33.99
N ASN A 86 -10.78 -14.78 -33.79
CA ASN A 86 -10.66 -16.24 -33.80
C ASN A 86 -10.21 -16.81 -32.45
N VAL A 87 -10.47 -16.09 -31.35
CA VAL A 87 -10.11 -16.54 -30.00
C VAL A 87 -10.76 -17.89 -29.68
N LYS A 88 -10.05 -18.71 -28.89
CA LYS A 88 -10.55 -19.96 -28.32
C LYS A 88 -10.54 -19.83 -26.80
N LEU A 89 -11.66 -20.14 -26.17
CA LEU A 89 -11.76 -20.13 -24.71
C LEU A 89 -11.26 -21.45 -24.14
N PHE A 90 -10.28 -21.37 -23.24
CA PHE A 90 -9.92 -22.49 -22.37
C PHE A 90 -10.88 -22.58 -21.19
N ARG A 91 -11.17 -21.43 -20.57
CA ARG A 91 -11.99 -21.32 -19.36
C ARG A 91 -12.91 -20.09 -19.49
N PRO A 92 -14.22 -20.23 -19.25
CA PRO A 92 -15.10 -19.07 -19.20
C PRO A 92 -14.85 -18.27 -17.91
N GLY A 93 -15.10 -16.96 -17.97
CA GLY A 93 -15.17 -16.12 -16.77
C GLY A 93 -16.32 -16.55 -15.87
N TYR A 94 -16.14 -16.37 -14.57
CA TYR A 94 -17.14 -16.70 -13.57
C TYR A 94 -17.03 -15.75 -12.37
N ALA A 95 -18.06 -15.75 -11.53
CA ALA A 95 -18.04 -15.12 -10.22
C ALA A 95 -18.08 -16.18 -9.12
N ILE A 96 -17.49 -15.86 -7.98
CA ILE A 96 -17.51 -16.70 -6.78
C ILE A 96 -18.10 -15.89 -5.63
N GLU A 97 -19.04 -16.49 -4.92
CA GLU A 97 -19.59 -15.99 -3.66
C GLU A 97 -19.11 -16.92 -2.54
N TYR A 98 -18.65 -16.33 -1.43
CA TYR A 98 -18.03 -17.05 -0.33
C TYR A 98 -18.30 -16.35 1.00
N ASP A 99 -18.30 -17.13 2.07
CA ASP A 99 -18.40 -16.59 3.43
C ASP A 99 -17.08 -15.94 3.86
N TYR A 100 -17.19 -14.84 4.59
CA TYR A 100 -16.07 -14.19 5.25
C TYR A 100 -16.50 -13.75 6.66
N PHE A 101 -15.53 -13.50 7.54
CA PHE A 101 -15.77 -12.99 8.88
C PHE A 101 -15.44 -11.50 8.91
N ASP A 102 -16.32 -10.71 9.56
CA ASP A 102 -16.10 -9.28 9.75
C ASP A 102 -14.75 -9.06 10.48
N PRO A 103 -13.76 -8.39 9.84
CA PRO A 103 -12.43 -8.25 10.39
C PRO A 103 -12.39 -7.37 11.65
N THR A 104 -13.46 -6.62 11.97
CA THR A 104 -13.56 -5.89 13.25
C THR A 104 -13.63 -6.83 14.46
N GLN A 105 -13.82 -8.13 14.25
CA GLN A 105 -13.72 -9.16 15.29
C GLN A 105 -12.27 -9.51 15.66
N LEU A 106 -11.29 -9.00 14.91
CA LEU A 106 -9.87 -9.23 15.14
C LEU A 106 -9.23 -8.09 15.94
N LEU A 107 -8.19 -8.41 16.68
CA LEU A 107 -7.22 -7.47 17.22
C LEU A 107 -6.27 -6.99 16.09
N PRO A 108 -5.54 -5.88 16.26
CA PRO A 108 -4.50 -5.47 15.31
C PRO A 108 -3.36 -6.49 15.11
N SER A 109 -3.26 -7.50 15.99
CA SER A 109 -2.36 -8.65 15.83
C SER A 109 -2.88 -9.73 14.86
N LEU A 110 -4.11 -9.56 14.34
CA LEU A 110 -4.92 -10.55 13.59
C LEU A 110 -5.42 -11.75 14.41
N GLU A 111 -5.23 -11.71 15.73
CA GLU A 111 -5.84 -12.67 16.66
C GLU A 111 -7.34 -12.35 16.83
N THR A 112 -8.19 -13.36 16.92
CA THR A 112 -9.62 -13.14 17.17
C THR A 112 -9.85 -12.64 18.60
N LYS A 113 -10.79 -11.70 18.77
CA LYS A 113 -11.18 -11.19 20.10
C LYS A 113 -11.95 -12.21 20.93
N LEU A 114 -12.59 -13.19 20.28
CA LEU A 114 -13.47 -14.17 20.92
C LEU A 114 -12.71 -15.42 21.37
N ILE A 115 -11.79 -15.92 20.54
CA ILE A 115 -11.06 -17.16 20.77
C ILE A 115 -9.58 -16.83 20.80
N ASP A 116 -8.98 -17.01 21.97
CA ASP A 116 -7.55 -16.85 22.18
C ASP A 116 -6.76 -17.84 21.28
N SER A 117 -5.62 -17.40 20.76
CA SER A 117 -4.72 -18.19 19.91
C SER A 117 -5.31 -18.62 18.56
N LEU A 118 -6.47 -18.11 18.16
CA LEU A 118 -7.03 -18.25 16.81
C LEU A 118 -6.72 -16.99 16.00
N PHE A 119 -6.16 -17.15 14.79
CA PHE A 119 -5.77 -16.04 13.91
C PHE A 119 -6.42 -16.22 12.53
N PHE A 120 -6.90 -15.13 11.95
CA PHE A 120 -7.43 -15.12 10.58
C PHE A 120 -6.57 -14.26 9.65
N ALA A 121 -6.37 -14.72 8.42
CA ALA A 121 -5.59 -14.01 7.42
C ALA A 121 -6.09 -14.29 5.99
N GLY A 122 -6.11 -13.24 5.16
CA GLY A 122 -6.43 -13.34 3.74
C GLY A 122 -7.91 -13.18 3.45
N GLN A 123 -8.40 -13.89 2.44
CA GLN A 123 -9.76 -13.69 1.91
C GLN A 123 -10.86 -13.91 2.95
N ILE A 124 -10.60 -14.74 3.97
CA ILE A 124 -11.49 -14.95 5.12
C ILE A 124 -11.78 -13.65 5.91
N ASN A 125 -10.91 -12.64 5.82
CA ASN A 125 -11.08 -11.32 6.43
C ASN A 125 -11.73 -10.29 5.48
N GLY A 126 -12.25 -10.74 4.34
CA GLY A 126 -12.89 -9.87 3.34
C GLY A 126 -11.91 -9.04 2.50
N THR A 127 -10.64 -9.44 2.39
CA THR A 127 -9.70 -8.87 1.40
C THR A 127 -9.75 -9.65 0.08
N THR A 128 -9.47 -8.99 -1.04
CA THR A 128 -9.30 -9.65 -2.34
C THR A 128 -7.99 -9.22 -3.00
N GLY A 129 -7.03 -10.15 -3.06
CA GLY A 129 -5.68 -9.90 -3.60
C GLY A 129 -4.65 -10.79 -2.94
N TYR A 130 -3.63 -11.18 -3.69
CA TYR A 130 -2.59 -12.10 -3.21
C TYR A 130 -1.67 -11.41 -2.21
N GLU A 131 -1.35 -10.15 -2.48
CA GLU A 131 -0.47 -9.30 -1.67
C GLU A 131 -1.10 -8.99 -0.32
N GLU A 132 -2.39 -8.63 -0.30
CA GLU A 132 -3.15 -8.43 0.93
C GLU A 132 -3.20 -9.70 1.78
N ALA A 133 -3.46 -10.85 1.15
CA ALA A 133 -3.53 -12.11 1.86
C ALA A 133 -2.16 -12.55 2.41
N ALA A 134 -1.10 -12.42 1.61
CA ALA A 134 0.25 -12.75 2.03
C ALA A 134 0.73 -11.84 3.17
N ALA A 135 0.43 -10.54 3.12
CA ALA A 135 0.76 -9.59 4.17
C ALA A 135 0.08 -9.94 5.51
N GLN A 136 -1.21 -10.27 5.47
CA GLN A 136 -1.94 -10.72 6.66
C GLN A 136 -1.38 -12.06 7.16
N GLY A 137 -1.13 -13.01 6.28
CA GLY A 137 -0.61 -14.33 6.63
C GLY A 137 0.76 -14.25 7.32
N LEU A 138 1.65 -13.38 6.82
CA LEU A 138 2.94 -13.11 7.46
C LEU A 138 2.77 -12.58 8.88
N MET A 139 1.90 -11.58 9.08
CA MET A 139 1.69 -10.97 10.40
C MET A 139 0.99 -11.92 11.37
N ALA A 140 -0.04 -12.64 10.92
CA ALA A 140 -0.72 -13.65 11.71
C ALA A 140 0.24 -14.77 12.13
N GLY A 141 1.09 -15.25 11.21
CA GLY A 141 2.12 -16.25 11.51
C GLY A 141 3.15 -15.77 12.54
N ILE A 142 3.64 -14.54 12.39
CA ILE A 142 4.54 -13.91 13.38
C ILE A 142 3.87 -13.89 14.76
N ASN A 143 2.63 -13.42 14.83
CA ASN A 143 1.94 -13.26 16.10
C ASN A 143 1.50 -14.58 16.73
N ALA A 144 1.22 -15.61 15.93
CA ALA A 144 1.01 -16.95 16.45
C ALA A 144 2.26 -17.48 17.17
N VAL A 145 3.46 -17.25 16.62
CA VAL A 145 4.72 -17.62 17.29
C VAL A 145 4.98 -16.77 18.54
N GLN A 146 4.71 -15.46 18.48
CA GLN A 146 4.81 -14.59 19.65
C GLN A 146 3.90 -15.08 20.78
N LYS A 147 2.66 -15.50 20.45
CA LYS A 147 1.70 -16.04 21.41
C LYS A 147 2.22 -17.29 22.10
N ILE A 148 2.74 -18.25 21.33
CA ILE A 148 3.35 -19.48 21.87
C ILE A 148 4.50 -19.14 22.84
N ASN A 149 5.28 -18.12 22.52
CA ASN A 149 6.42 -17.68 23.32
C ASN A 149 6.03 -16.76 24.50
N ASN A 150 4.74 -16.49 24.72
CA ASN A 150 4.26 -15.50 25.69
C ASN A 150 4.93 -14.12 25.52
N ALA A 151 5.21 -13.73 24.28
CA ALA A 151 5.78 -12.45 23.92
C ALA A 151 4.70 -11.47 23.44
N GLU A 152 4.97 -10.18 23.55
CA GLU A 152 4.07 -9.14 23.06
C GLU A 152 3.83 -9.29 21.54
N PRO A 153 2.59 -9.09 21.07
CA PRO A 153 2.29 -9.15 19.65
C PRO A 153 3.00 -8.04 18.88
N ILE A 154 3.42 -8.36 17.66
CA ILE A 154 3.98 -7.41 16.71
C ILE A 154 2.85 -6.82 15.88
N VAL A 155 2.69 -5.50 15.99
CA VAL A 155 1.73 -4.72 15.20
C VAL A 155 2.51 -3.66 14.45
N LEU A 156 2.46 -3.72 13.11
CA LEU A 156 3.06 -2.70 12.26
C LEU A 156 2.18 -1.45 12.27
N LYS A 157 2.79 -0.29 12.47
CA LYS A 157 2.05 0.97 12.45
C LYS A 157 1.79 1.44 11.03
N ARG A 158 0.81 2.34 10.90
CA ARG A 158 0.40 2.94 9.63
C ARG A 158 1.50 3.79 8.99
N ASP A 159 2.38 4.40 9.77
CA ASP A 159 3.53 5.20 9.32
C ASP A 159 4.78 4.36 9.08
N GLU A 160 4.77 3.07 9.47
CA GLU A 160 5.87 2.14 9.29
C GLU A 160 5.72 1.30 8.02
N ALA A 161 4.50 0.87 7.67
CA ALA A 161 4.24 0.03 6.50
C ALA A 161 2.80 0.10 5.98
N TYR A 162 2.66 -0.13 4.67
CA TYR A 162 1.35 -0.40 4.06
C TYR A 162 0.66 -1.65 4.64
N ILE A 163 1.41 -2.63 5.16
CA ILE A 163 0.84 -3.76 5.90
C ILE A 163 0.12 -3.27 7.17
N GLY A 164 0.68 -2.29 7.87
CA GLY A 164 0.03 -1.66 9.02
C GLY A 164 -1.23 -0.89 8.62
N VAL A 165 -1.19 -0.17 7.49
CA VAL A 165 -2.38 0.49 6.91
C VAL A 165 -3.49 -0.51 6.57
N LEU A 166 -3.15 -1.62 5.90
CA LEU A 166 -4.06 -2.71 5.57
C LEU A 166 -4.76 -3.24 6.82
N ILE A 167 -3.98 -3.69 7.80
CA ILE A 167 -4.52 -4.35 8.99
C ILE A 167 -5.33 -3.37 9.82
N ASP A 168 -4.85 -2.13 10.03
CA ASP A 168 -5.58 -1.10 10.77
C ASP A 168 -6.90 -0.75 10.10
N ASP A 169 -6.94 -0.59 8.77
CA ASP A 169 -8.18 -0.32 8.03
C ASP A 169 -9.18 -1.47 8.21
N LEU A 170 -8.74 -2.73 8.07
CA LEU A 170 -9.59 -3.91 8.23
C LEU A 170 -10.21 -3.98 9.65
N VAL A 171 -9.38 -3.95 10.70
CA VAL A 171 -9.86 -4.18 12.06
C VAL A 171 -10.59 -2.97 12.67
N THR A 172 -10.42 -1.78 12.08
CA THR A 172 -11.00 -0.52 12.59
C THR A 172 -12.24 -0.11 11.80
N LYS A 173 -12.22 -0.20 10.47
CA LYS A 173 -13.31 0.26 9.60
C LYS A 173 -14.24 -0.87 9.19
N GLY A 174 -13.77 -2.13 9.25
CA GLY A 174 -14.47 -3.25 8.65
C GLY A 174 -14.41 -3.21 7.12
N VAL A 175 -15.19 -4.08 6.49
CA VAL A 175 -15.27 -4.19 5.03
C VAL A 175 -16.73 -4.36 4.61
N ASP A 176 -17.26 -3.37 3.88
CA ASP A 176 -18.59 -3.45 3.26
C ASP A 176 -18.53 -4.09 1.86
N GLU A 177 -17.32 -4.14 1.29
CA GLU A 177 -16.98 -4.76 0.02
C GLU A 177 -15.57 -5.36 0.12
N PRO A 178 -15.19 -6.30 -0.76
CA PRO A 178 -13.85 -6.89 -0.71
C PRO A 178 -12.74 -5.83 -0.77
N TYR A 179 -11.97 -5.71 0.32
CA TYR A 179 -10.95 -4.68 0.47
C TYR A 179 -9.78 -4.90 -0.50
N ARG A 180 -9.32 -3.78 -1.09
CA ARG A 180 -8.13 -3.71 -1.95
C ARG A 180 -7.24 -2.55 -1.55
N MET A 181 -5.93 -2.76 -1.52
CA MET A 181 -4.96 -1.74 -1.09
C MET A 181 -4.94 -0.49 -1.95
N PHE A 182 -5.31 -0.59 -3.24
CA PHE A 182 -5.42 0.58 -4.11
C PHE A 182 -6.45 1.61 -3.61
N THR A 183 -7.45 1.17 -2.84
CA THR A 183 -8.49 2.03 -2.27
C THR A 183 -8.07 2.69 -0.96
N SER A 184 -7.01 2.15 -0.35
CA SER A 184 -6.49 2.64 0.92
C SER A 184 -5.88 4.02 0.77
N ARG A 185 -6.15 4.89 1.75
CA ARG A 185 -5.46 6.18 1.87
C ARG A 185 -4.36 6.02 2.90
N ALA A 186 -3.17 5.61 2.47
CA ALA A 186 -1.98 5.85 3.27
C ALA A 186 -1.72 7.36 3.32
N GLU A 187 -1.71 7.90 4.52
CA GLU A 187 -1.45 9.32 4.79
C GLU A 187 0.04 9.66 4.57
N TYR A 188 0.91 8.66 4.72
CA TYR A 188 2.37 8.80 4.70
C TYR A 188 3.02 8.18 3.45
N ARG A 189 2.54 8.56 2.26
CA ARG A 189 3.01 7.95 0.98
C ARG A 189 4.47 8.22 0.67
N ILE A 190 5.01 9.36 1.09
CA ILE A 190 6.40 9.76 0.86
C ILE A 190 7.33 9.03 1.84
N LEU A 191 6.86 8.67 3.03
CA LEU A 191 7.62 7.80 3.95
C LEU A 191 7.56 6.33 3.53
N LEU A 192 6.39 5.87 3.05
CA LEU A 192 6.09 4.47 2.73
C LEU A 192 6.32 4.13 1.26
N ARG A 193 7.57 4.27 0.81
CA ARG A 193 7.92 4.01 -0.59
C ARG A 193 8.35 2.57 -0.80
N GLN A 194 8.24 2.11 -2.04
CA GLN A 194 8.75 0.80 -2.44
C GLN A 194 10.28 0.70 -2.24
N ASP A 195 11.00 1.79 -2.51
CA ASP A 195 12.46 1.84 -2.53
C ASP A 195 13.13 1.74 -1.15
N ASN A 196 12.36 1.98 -0.07
CA ASN A 196 12.87 2.01 1.31
C ASN A 196 12.19 1.00 2.23
N ALA A 197 11.40 0.06 1.69
CA ALA A 197 10.70 -0.95 2.49
C ALA A 197 11.66 -1.81 3.32
N ASP A 198 12.83 -2.11 2.76
CA ASP A 198 13.87 -2.86 3.44
C ASP A 198 14.49 -2.08 4.61
N GLN A 199 14.71 -0.78 4.47
CA GLN A 199 15.20 0.10 5.53
C GLN A 199 14.21 0.15 6.70
N ARG A 200 12.91 0.18 6.40
CA ARG A 200 11.83 0.22 7.39
C ARG A 200 11.63 -1.12 8.11
N LEU A 201 11.70 -2.25 7.40
CA LEU A 201 11.19 -3.53 7.92
C LEU A 201 12.25 -4.62 8.12
N THR A 202 13.39 -4.60 7.43
CA THR A 202 14.45 -5.61 7.62
C THR A 202 14.99 -5.64 9.06
N PRO A 203 15.18 -4.50 9.78
CA PRO A 203 15.63 -4.54 11.17
C PRO A 203 14.67 -5.30 12.09
N LEU A 204 13.37 -5.16 11.86
CA LEU A 204 12.36 -5.94 12.58
C LEU A 204 12.42 -7.42 12.18
N GLY A 205 12.47 -7.70 10.87
CA GLY A 205 12.58 -9.06 10.36
C GLY A 205 13.80 -9.81 10.90
N TYR A 206 14.95 -9.14 11.03
CA TYR A 206 16.16 -9.71 11.61
C TYR A 206 15.99 -10.03 13.10
N ARG A 207 15.41 -9.11 13.86
CA ARG A 207 15.12 -9.29 15.29
C ARG A 207 14.18 -10.48 15.55
N LEU A 208 13.26 -10.74 14.63
CA LEU A 208 12.31 -11.85 14.66
C LEU A 208 12.91 -13.16 14.08
N GLY A 209 14.15 -13.14 13.58
CA GLY A 209 14.80 -14.31 12.96
C GLY A 209 14.30 -14.65 11.54
N LEU A 210 13.51 -13.77 10.90
CA LEU A 210 12.97 -13.95 9.54
C LEU A 210 13.92 -13.43 8.46
N ALA A 211 14.72 -12.42 8.76
CA ALA A 211 15.78 -11.95 7.87
C ALA A 211 17.12 -12.56 8.29
N THR A 212 17.94 -12.96 7.32
CA THR A 212 19.29 -13.48 7.57
C THR A 212 20.23 -12.36 8.00
N LYS A 213 21.31 -12.72 8.71
CA LYS A 213 22.39 -11.77 9.07
C LYS A 213 22.99 -11.11 7.84
N GLU A 214 23.22 -11.88 6.77
CA GLU A 214 23.70 -11.36 5.49
C GLU A 214 22.80 -10.23 4.94
N ARG A 215 21.49 -10.45 4.93
CA ARG A 215 20.53 -9.43 4.46
C ARG A 215 20.55 -8.17 5.33
N TYR A 216 20.69 -8.34 6.64
CA TYR A 216 20.78 -7.22 7.57
C TYR A 216 22.09 -6.43 7.39
N ASP A 217 23.22 -7.13 7.27
CA ASP A 217 24.55 -6.53 7.05
C ASP A 217 24.61 -5.78 5.71
N LEU A 218 23.97 -6.31 4.66
CA LEU A 218 23.83 -5.65 3.36
C LEU A 218 23.05 -4.34 3.48
N LEU A 219 21.94 -4.35 4.24
CA LEU A 219 21.18 -3.14 4.52
C LEU A 219 22.03 -2.11 5.28
N GLN A 220 22.76 -2.52 6.33
CA GLN A 220 23.61 -1.59 7.09
C GLN A 220 24.66 -0.93 6.20
N THR A 221 25.29 -1.73 5.33
CA THR A 221 26.26 -1.23 4.35
C THR A 221 25.62 -0.25 3.37
N LYS A 222 24.42 -0.57 2.85
CA LYS A 222 23.64 0.34 2.00
C LYS A 222 23.34 1.67 2.69
N LEU A 223 22.87 1.63 3.94
CA LEU A 223 22.54 2.83 4.71
C LEU A 223 23.76 3.70 4.96
N GLN A 224 24.88 3.09 5.35
CA GLN A 224 26.14 3.80 5.58
C GLN A 224 26.61 4.55 4.32
N PHE A 225 26.66 3.89 3.17
CA PHE A 225 27.07 4.55 1.92
C PHE A 225 26.06 5.60 1.45
N THR A 226 24.76 5.38 1.68
CA THR A 226 23.72 6.37 1.39
C THR A 226 23.94 7.63 2.22
N GLU A 227 24.16 7.50 3.53
CA GLU A 227 24.43 8.63 4.42
C GLU A 227 25.70 9.38 4.02
N GLN A 228 26.79 8.66 3.74
CA GLN A 228 28.04 9.26 3.26
C GLN A 228 27.84 10.05 1.97
N LEU A 229 27.12 9.49 0.99
CA LEU A 229 26.87 10.15 -0.28
C LEU A 229 25.95 11.36 -0.13
N VAL A 230 24.89 11.26 0.68
CA VAL A 230 24.00 12.38 0.98
C VAL A 230 24.77 13.50 1.67
N GLN A 231 25.62 13.18 2.64
CA GLN A 231 26.43 14.18 3.35
C GLN A 231 27.44 14.84 2.40
N PHE A 232 28.10 14.05 1.55
CA PHE A 232 28.96 14.58 0.49
C PHE A 232 28.22 15.57 -0.40
N ILE A 233 27.02 15.24 -0.88
CA ILE A 233 26.21 16.12 -1.75
C ILE A 233 25.78 17.40 -1.02
N LYS A 234 25.48 17.33 0.28
CA LYS A 234 25.12 18.49 1.09
C LYS A 234 26.29 19.44 1.31
N ASP A 235 27.50 18.91 1.51
CA ASP A 235 28.67 19.69 1.89
C ASP A 235 29.49 20.17 0.70
N TYR A 236 29.55 19.38 -0.37
CA TYR A 236 30.35 19.69 -1.55
C TYR A 236 29.80 20.92 -2.27
N SER A 237 30.71 21.81 -2.64
CA SER A 237 30.39 23.00 -3.44
C SER A 237 30.92 22.84 -4.85
N VAL A 238 30.10 23.19 -5.83
CA VAL A 238 30.44 23.14 -7.25
C VAL A 238 30.59 24.53 -7.82
N GLU A 239 31.62 24.70 -8.64
CA GLU A 239 31.83 25.89 -9.46
C GLU A 239 31.02 25.78 -10.77
N PRO A 240 30.59 26.91 -11.37
CA PRO A 240 29.84 26.91 -12.63
C PRO A 240 30.50 26.10 -13.75
N GLU A 241 31.82 26.16 -13.88
CA GLU A 241 32.59 25.48 -14.94
C GLU A 241 32.48 23.96 -14.85
N GLN A 242 32.18 23.41 -13.67
CA GLN A 242 32.08 21.96 -13.47
C GLN A 242 30.75 21.38 -13.96
N VAL A 243 29.68 22.19 -13.97
CA VAL A 243 28.30 21.68 -14.16
C VAL A 243 27.48 22.43 -15.20
N ASN A 244 27.88 23.63 -15.64
CA ASN A 244 27.07 24.41 -16.58
C ASN A 244 26.84 23.71 -17.92
N ALA A 245 27.84 22.98 -18.43
CA ALA A 245 27.66 22.19 -19.65
C ALA A 245 26.53 21.14 -19.50
N LEU A 246 26.48 20.45 -18.35
CA LEU A 246 25.39 19.52 -18.03
C LEU A 246 24.05 20.24 -17.88
N LEU A 247 24.04 21.40 -17.21
CA LEU A 247 22.82 22.17 -16.99
C LEU A 247 22.24 22.66 -18.31
N GLU A 248 23.06 23.19 -19.22
CA GLU A 248 22.64 23.65 -20.54
C GLU A 248 22.14 22.49 -21.40
N GLN A 249 22.84 21.35 -21.39
CA GLN A 249 22.39 20.12 -22.07
C GLN A 249 21.01 19.67 -21.57
N ASN A 250 20.76 19.80 -20.27
CA ASN A 250 19.50 19.42 -19.63
C ASN A 250 18.46 20.55 -19.64
N GLN A 251 18.67 21.62 -20.42
CA GLN A 251 17.79 22.78 -20.52
C GLN A 251 17.46 23.44 -19.16
N SER A 252 18.45 23.43 -18.26
CA SER A 252 18.40 24.05 -16.94
C SER A 252 19.21 25.35 -16.92
N SER A 253 18.85 26.30 -16.07
CA SER A 253 19.52 27.61 -16.01
C SER A 253 20.98 27.48 -15.54
N PRO A 254 21.97 28.09 -16.21
CA PRO A 254 23.37 28.00 -15.78
C PRO A 254 23.57 28.66 -14.41
N LEU A 255 24.59 28.19 -13.68
CA LEU A 255 25.05 28.81 -12.44
C LEU A 255 25.86 30.07 -12.74
N LYS A 256 25.70 31.08 -11.88
CA LYS A 256 26.46 32.35 -11.93
C LYS A 256 27.59 32.42 -10.90
N GLN A 257 27.53 31.56 -9.88
CA GLN A 257 28.46 31.54 -8.75
C GLN A 257 28.52 30.12 -8.18
N LYS A 258 29.50 29.90 -7.30
CA LYS A 258 29.60 28.68 -6.49
C LYS A 258 28.34 28.41 -5.69
N VAL A 259 27.82 27.19 -5.75
CA VAL A 259 26.65 26.73 -4.97
C VAL A 259 26.91 25.36 -4.35
N LYS A 260 26.03 24.88 -3.46
CA LYS A 260 26.10 23.51 -2.95
C LYS A 260 25.62 22.52 -4.02
N LEU A 261 26.23 21.34 -4.06
CA LEU A 261 25.85 20.29 -5.01
C LEU A 261 24.39 19.85 -4.83
N ARG A 262 23.89 19.86 -3.59
CA ARG A 262 22.46 19.63 -3.29
C ARG A 262 21.53 20.57 -4.06
N ASP A 263 21.90 21.83 -4.26
CA ASP A 263 21.07 22.84 -4.93
C ASP A 263 21.02 22.58 -6.45
N VAL A 264 22.05 21.93 -6.99
CA VAL A 264 22.11 21.45 -8.37
C VAL A 264 21.28 20.17 -8.53
N LEU A 265 21.47 19.18 -7.65
CA LEU A 265 20.74 17.90 -7.71
C LEU A 265 19.24 18.05 -7.43
N SER A 266 18.83 19.07 -6.66
CA SER A 266 17.42 19.37 -6.40
C SER A 266 16.64 19.80 -7.66
N ARG A 267 17.34 20.09 -8.77
CA ARG A 267 16.70 20.48 -10.02
C ARG A 267 16.08 19.25 -10.70
N PRO A 268 14.82 19.31 -11.14
CA PRO A 268 14.14 18.17 -11.76
C PRO A 268 14.89 17.56 -12.96
N GLN A 269 15.61 18.40 -13.71
CA GLN A 269 16.32 18.01 -14.94
C GLN A 269 17.69 17.37 -14.67
N VAL A 270 18.16 17.31 -13.42
CA VAL A 270 19.49 16.79 -13.08
C VAL A 270 19.36 15.41 -12.45
N ASN A 271 20.10 14.43 -12.97
CA ASN A 271 20.17 13.06 -12.45
C ASN A 271 21.49 12.84 -11.69
N ILE A 272 21.47 12.06 -10.60
CA ILE A 272 22.65 11.82 -9.78
C ILE A 272 23.79 11.17 -10.57
N ASN A 273 23.50 10.27 -11.51
CA ASN A 273 24.51 9.57 -12.31
C ASN A 273 25.32 10.53 -13.18
N ALA A 274 24.67 11.59 -13.70
CA ALA A 274 25.37 12.61 -14.48
C ALA A 274 26.36 13.40 -13.60
N LEU A 275 26.01 13.67 -12.35
CA LEU A 275 26.91 14.32 -11.40
C LEU A 275 28.07 13.42 -10.98
N VAL A 276 27.81 12.11 -10.79
CA VAL A 276 28.84 11.10 -10.50
C VAL A 276 29.90 11.03 -11.60
N ALA A 277 29.51 11.16 -12.87
CA ALA A 277 30.45 11.15 -13.99
C ALA A 277 31.34 12.41 -14.04
N LEU A 278 30.84 13.55 -13.57
CA LEU A 278 31.54 14.85 -13.64
C LEU A 278 32.42 15.13 -12.42
N ILE A 279 31.98 14.72 -11.23
CA ILE A 279 32.60 15.12 -9.96
C ILE A 279 33.52 13.99 -9.47
N LYS A 280 34.82 14.09 -9.77
CA LYS A 280 35.82 13.05 -9.42
C LYS A 280 35.76 12.56 -7.96
N PRO A 281 35.67 13.43 -6.93
CA PRO A 281 35.55 12.95 -5.55
C PRO A 281 34.28 12.13 -5.29
N MET A 282 33.16 12.49 -5.94
CA MET A 282 31.91 11.74 -5.87
C MET A 282 32.05 10.38 -6.57
N ASN A 283 32.70 10.36 -7.74
CA ASN A 283 32.98 9.14 -8.50
C ASN A 283 33.80 8.14 -7.66
N ASN A 284 34.83 8.61 -6.96
CA ASN A 284 35.65 7.76 -6.08
C ASN A 284 34.81 7.15 -4.94
N LEU A 285 33.90 7.92 -4.33
CA LEU A 285 33.00 7.41 -3.30
C LEU A 285 32.11 6.30 -3.87
N VAL A 286 31.54 6.49 -5.07
CA VAL A 286 30.65 5.51 -5.73
C VAL A 286 31.40 4.25 -6.14
N ASN A 287 32.64 4.37 -6.62
CA ASN A 287 33.47 3.23 -7.00
C ASN A 287 33.94 2.40 -5.79
N ALA A 288 34.00 2.98 -4.60
CA ALA A 288 34.30 2.26 -3.37
C ALA A 288 33.11 1.42 -2.85
N MET A 289 31.91 1.62 -3.38
CA MET A 289 30.71 0.87 -2.99
C MET A 289 30.68 -0.52 -3.66
N PRO A 290 30.24 -1.57 -2.93
CA PRO A 290 29.88 -2.85 -3.53
C PRO A 290 28.89 -2.67 -4.67
N GLU A 291 29.10 -3.40 -5.77
CA GLU A 291 28.32 -3.27 -7.00
C GLU A 291 26.83 -3.54 -6.78
N GLU A 292 26.51 -4.57 -6.00
CA GLU A 292 25.15 -5.02 -5.69
C GLU A 292 24.27 -3.99 -4.97
N ILE A 293 24.85 -3.01 -4.26
CA ILE A 293 24.09 -1.94 -3.60
C ILE A 293 24.16 -0.59 -4.29
N ARG A 294 25.09 -0.42 -5.25
CA ARG A 294 25.43 0.89 -5.82
C ARG A 294 24.21 1.58 -6.43
N PHE A 295 23.40 0.85 -7.18
CA PHE A 295 22.17 1.38 -7.76
C PHE A 295 21.23 1.94 -6.67
N HIS A 296 20.96 1.15 -5.64
CA HIS A 296 20.06 1.54 -4.56
C HIS A 296 20.61 2.69 -3.72
N VAL A 297 21.93 2.77 -3.49
CA VAL A 297 22.56 3.90 -2.79
C VAL A 297 22.37 5.20 -3.58
N LEU A 298 22.62 5.18 -4.89
CA LEU A 298 22.45 6.35 -5.76
C LEU A 298 21.00 6.80 -5.82
N GLU A 299 20.07 5.86 -6.00
CA GLU A 299 18.63 6.12 -5.99
C GLU A 299 18.17 6.74 -4.67
N GLN A 300 18.56 6.15 -3.52
CA GLN A 300 18.18 6.65 -2.21
C GLN A 300 18.77 8.03 -1.92
N ALA A 301 20.03 8.28 -2.31
CA ALA A 301 20.65 9.59 -2.13
C ALA A 301 19.97 10.67 -3.00
N GLU A 302 19.62 10.35 -4.24
CA GLU A 302 18.88 11.26 -5.11
C GLU A 302 17.50 11.60 -4.53
N ILE A 303 16.76 10.58 -4.07
CA ILE A 303 15.46 10.77 -3.43
C ILE A 303 15.58 11.61 -2.16
N ALA A 304 16.55 11.31 -1.30
CA ALA A 304 16.76 12.03 -0.04
C ALA A 304 17.05 13.52 -0.26
N ILE A 305 17.74 13.89 -1.34
CA ILE A 305 18.01 15.29 -1.68
C ILE A 305 16.79 15.95 -2.32
N LYS A 306 16.20 15.33 -3.35
CA LYS A 306 15.10 15.93 -4.12
C LYS A 306 13.80 16.06 -3.32
N TYR A 307 13.54 15.12 -2.42
CA TYR A 307 12.30 15.07 -1.63
C TYR A 307 12.50 15.47 -0.17
N ALA A 308 13.67 16.00 0.23
CA ALA A 308 14.00 16.34 1.61
C ALA A 308 12.88 17.09 2.35
N GLY A 309 12.43 18.22 1.79
CA GLY A 309 11.40 19.04 2.44
C GLY A 309 10.03 18.36 2.53
N TYR A 310 9.70 17.46 1.59
CA TYR A 310 8.46 16.69 1.63
C TYR A 310 8.54 15.56 2.67
N ILE A 311 9.67 14.85 2.70
CA ILE A 311 9.95 13.79 3.70
C ILE A 311 9.90 14.38 5.11
N GLU A 312 10.59 15.48 5.36
CA GLU A 312 10.60 16.15 6.67
C GLU A 312 9.19 16.60 7.10
N ARG A 313 8.43 17.19 6.17
CA ARG A 313 7.05 17.61 6.43
C ARG A 313 6.15 16.44 6.80
N GLU A 314 6.27 15.34 6.08
CA GLU A 314 5.44 14.15 6.30
C GLU A 314 5.84 13.43 7.60
N GLN A 315 7.14 13.36 7.92
CA GLN A 315 7.65 12.84 9.19
C GLN A 315 7.09 13.63 10.38
N MET A 316 7.10 14.97 10.30
CA MET A 316 6.50 15.82 11.34
C MET A 316 5.00 15.57 11.54
N MET A 317 4.27 15.17 10.49
CA MET A 317 2.85 14.81 10.59
C MET A 317 2.70 13.43 11.24
N ALA A 318 3.51 12.45 10.84
CA ALA A 318 3.53 11.10 11.43
C ALA A 318 3.81 11.15 12.93
N ASP A 319 4.84 11.90 13.34
CA ASP A 319 5.24 12.02 14.75
C ASP A 319 4.14 12.61 15.64
N LYS A 320 3.31 13.52 15.10
CA LYS A 320 2.17 14.08 15.83
C LYS A 320 1.07 13.05 16.07
N ILE A 321 0.76 12.25 15.06
CA ILE A 321 -0.31 11.24 15.14
C ILE A 321 0.15 10.04 15.98
N ASN A 322 1.43 9.67 15.91
CA ASN A 322 2.03 8.63 16.74
C ASN A 322 1.85 8.86 18.25
N LYS A 323 1.71 10.11 18.68
CA LYS A 323 1.38 10.40 20.08
C LYS A 323 0.05 9.79 20.49
N PHE A 324 -0.96 9.81 19.62
CA PHE A 324 -2.27 9.20 19.89
C PHE A 324 -2.23 7.67 19.76
N GLU A 325 -1.39 7.12 18.88
CA GLU A 325 -1.22 5.67 18.77
C GLU A 325 -0.65 5.04 20.04
N ASN A 326 0.26 5.74 20.72
CA ASN A 326 0.88 5.23 21.94
C ASN A 326 -0.03 5.37 23.19
N LEU A 327 -1.16 6.08 23.08
CA LEU A 327 -2.13 6.20 24.18
C LEU A 327 -3.09 5.01 24.15
N LYS A 328 -2.75 3.98 24.92
CA LYS A 328 -3.55 2.75 25.04
C LYS A 328 -4.88 3.01 25.77
N ILE A 329 -5.93 2.35 25.29
CA ILE A 329 -7.22 2.28 25.98
C ILE A 329 -7.28 0.92 26.72
N PRO A 330 -7.69 0.88 28.01
CA PRO A 330 -7.84 -0.38 28.73
C PRO A 330 -8.82 -1.34 28.05
N GLU A 331 -8.52 -2.65 28.00
CA GLU A 331 -9.35 -3.64 27.29
C GLU A 331 -10.79 -3.75 27.82
N HIS A 332 -10.98 -3.52 29.12
CA HIS A 332 -12.28 -3.56 29.78
C HIS A 332 -12.89 -2.17 30.02
N PHE A 333 -12.52 -1.20 29.19
CA PHE A 333 -13.07 0.15 29.28
C PHE A 333 -14.57 0.14 28.92
N ASP A 334 -15.40 0.62 29.85
CA ASP A 334 -16.84 0.74 29.66
C ASP A 334 -17.19 2.13 29.12
N TYR A 335 -17.34 2.24 27.80
CA TYR A 335 -17.68 3.48 27.12
C TYR A 335 -19.09 3.99 27.48
N HIS A 336 -19.98 3.14 27.99
CA HIS A 336 -21.33 3.56 28.39
C HIS A 336 -21.34 4.39 29.68
N LYS A 337 -20.26 4.36 30.48
CA LYS A 337 -20.09 5.24 31.65
C LYS A 337 -19.81 6.70 31.28
N LEU A 338 -19.36 6.95 30.05
CA LEU A 338 -19.06 8.29 29.54
C LEU A 338 -20.30 8.90 28.89
N ASN A 339 -21.13 9.56 29.72
CA ASN A 339 -22.35 10.23 29.24
C ASN A 339 -22.08 11.39 28.27
N SER A 340 -20.88 11.98 28.33
CA SER A 340 -20.43 13.07 27.46
C SER A 340 -20.12 12.63 26.02
N LEU A 341 -19.86 11.34 25.78
CA LEU A 341 -19.70 10.81 24.42
C LEU A 341 -21.06 10.80 23.70
N SER A 342 -21.03 11.01 22.39
CA SER A 342 -22.22 10.81 21.56
C SER A 342 -22.69 9.34 21.63
N THR A 343 -24.00 9.11 21.47
CA THR A 343 -24.55 7.75 21.48
C THR A 343 -23.94 6.89 20.37
N GLU A 344 -23.77 7.46 19.18
CA GLU A 344 -23.10 6.80 18.06
C GLU A 344 -21.65 6.42 18.40
N ALA A 345 -20.88 7.32 19.01
CA ALA A 345 -19.50 7.01 19.42
C ALA A 345 -19.47 5.90 20.47
N ARG A 346 -20.36 5.92 21.48
CA ARG A 346 -20.43 4.86 22.50
C ARG A 346 -20.71 3.49 21.88
N GLU A 347 -21.68 3.40 20.99
CA GLU A 347 -22.04 2.15 20.32
C GLU A 347 -20.86 1.62 19.49
N LYS A 348 -20.23 2.49 18.69
CA LYS A 348 -19.12 2.11 17.81
C LYS A 348 -17.86 1.74 18.58
N LEU A 349 -17.48 2.53 19.59
CA LEU A 349 -16.33 2.24 20.45
C LEU A 349 -16.53 0.94 21.24
N SER A 350 -17.75 0.67 21.72
CA SER A 350 -18.07 -0.57 22.44
C SER A 350 -18.07 -1.79 21.53
N LYS A 351 -18.49 -1.63 20.26
CA LYS A 351 -18.47 -2.70 19.26
C LYS A 351 -17.04 -3.00 18.80
N ILE A 352 -16.29 -1.97 18.41
CA ILE A 352 -14.95 -2.11 17.79
C ILE A 352 -13.88 -2.36 18.85
N LYS A 353 -14.03 -1.83 20.06
CA LYS A 353 -13.06 -1.95 21.17
C LYS A 353 -11.63 -1.59 20.74
N PRO A 354 -11.37 -0.33 20.34
CA PRO A 354 -10.05 0.09 19.90
C PRO A 354 -8.99 -0.05 21.00
N SER A 355 -7.77 -0.41 20.63
CA SER A 355 -6.64 -0.59 21.55
C SER A 355 -5.91 0.73 21.87
N SER A 356 -6.08 1.75 21.04
CA SER A 356 -5.47 3.07 21.20
C SER A 356 -6.42 4.22 20.88
N ILE A 357 -6.11 5.41 21.38
CA ILE A 357 -6.82 6.65 21.00
C ILE A 357 -6.66 6.94 19.51
N GLY A 358 -5.48 6.67 18.96
CA GLY A 358 -5.23 6.74 17.54
C GLY A 358 -6.25 5.93 16.75
N GLN A 359 -6.40 4.63 17.08
CA GLN A 359 -7.36 3.75 16.45
C GLN A 359 -8.80 4.24 16.63
N ALA A 360 -9.18 4.64 17.85
CA ALA A 360 -10.50 5.18 18.16
C ALA A 360 -10.86 6.37 17.26
N SER A 361 -9.88 7.27 17.01
CA SER A 361 -10.08 8.47 16.19
C SER A 361 -10.36 8.20 14.71
N ARG A 362 -10.03 7.00 14.23
CA ARG A 362 -10.27 6.57 12.84
C ARG A 362 -11.58 5.82 12.64
N ILE A 363 -12.28 5.48 13.71
CA ILE A 363 -13.57 4.80 13.62
C ILE A 363 -14.57 5.76 12.97
N PRO A 364 -15.19 5.38 11.83
CA PRO A 364 -16.18 6.23 11.18
C PRO A 364 -17.32 6.57 12.14
N GLY A 365 -17.63 7.86 12.33
CA GLY A 365 -18.68 8.31 13.26
C GLY A 365 -18.22 8.61 14.69
N VAL A 366 -16.94 8.41 15.01
CA VAL A 366 -16.34 8.97 16.25
C VAL A 366 -15.77 10.35 15.92
N SER A 367 -16.26 11.39 16.61
CA SER A 367 -15.86 12.77 16.32
C SER A 367 -14.56 13.17 17.05
N PRO A 368 -13.85 14.22 16.59
CA PRO A 368 -12.73 14.78 17.34
C PRO A 368 -13.09 15.19 18.78
N SER A 369 -14.32 15.64 19.01
CA SER A 369 -14.82 15.98 20.34
C SER A 369 -14.95 14.76 21.25
N ASP A 370 -15.44 13.64 20.70
CA ASP A 370 -15.52 12.36 21.43
C ASP A 370 -14.12 11.88 21.86
N ILE A 371 -13.13 12.02 20.97
CA ILE A 371 -11.74 11.69 21.28
C ILE A 371 -11.16 12.60 22.38
N HIS A 372 -11.47 13.89 22.34
CA HIS A 372 -11.02 14.81 23.39
C HIS A 372 -11.60 14.45 24.76
N ILE A 373 -12.89 14.09 24.81
CA ILE A 373 -13.55 13.60 26.03
C ILE A 373 -12.86 12.35 26.56
N LEU A 374 -12.54 11.41 25.68
CA LEU A 374 -11.88 10.16 26.04
C LEU A 374 -10.46 10.41 26.58
N LEU A 375 -9.70 11.34 25.99
CA LEU A 375 -8.39 11.75 26.48
C LEU A 375 -8.46 12.34 27.89
N VAL A 376 -9.38 13.29 28.11
CA VAL A 376 -9.58 13.92 29.43
C VAL A 376 -9.95 12.88 30.48
N TYR A 377 -10.84 11.94 30.15
CA TYR A 377 -11.23 10.87 31.08
C TYR A 377 -10.08 9.92 31.43
N LEU A 378 -9.19 9.66 30.48
CA LEU A 378 -7.97 8.87 30.70
C LEU A 378 -6.84 9.66 31.37
N GLY A 379 -7.09 10.92 31.76
CA GLY A 379 -6.14 11.78 32.47
C GLY A 379 -4.95 12.22 31.61
N ARG A 380 -5.19 12.48 30.32
CA ARG A 380 -4.15 12.83 29.33
C ARG A 380 -4.28 14.23 28.75
#